data_AF-A0A2J4JL51-F1
#
_entry.id   AF-A0A2J4JL51-F1
#
_cell.length_a   1.000
_cell.length_b   1.000
_cell.length_c   1.000
_cell.angle_alpha   90.00
_cell.angle_beta   90.00
_cell.angle_gamma   90.00
#
_symmetry.space_group_name_H-M   'P 1'
#
loop_
_entity.id
_entity.type
_entity.pdbx_description
1 polymer ?
#
loop_
_entity_poly.entity_id
_entity_poly.type
_entity_poly.pdbx_seq_one_letter_code
_entity_poly.pdbx_strand_id
1 'polypeptide(L)'
;DGIERCIDDELPFEIPESWEWVHFFSVVEIATNLVSPERYFDYMHIAPDNIEKLTGTLLDCRTVAQDKVSSPNHLFFKGQILYSKIRPLLRKAVIAPFDGLCSADMYPLKTPINKEYLLRYILSDSFNAQVATAMSSRVKMPKINQAELSKVLIPVPPIQEQNRIANKIKELYMALV
;
A
#
# COMPACT_ATOMS: atom_id res chain seq x y z
N ASP A 1 -18.03 12.29 -9.74
CA ASP A 1 -19.12 13.29 -9.76
C ASP A 1 -18.65 14.66 -10.27
N GLY A 2 -17.34 14.87 -10.48
CA GLY A 2 -16.83 16.11 -11.11
C GLY A 2 -17.00 17.33 -10.21
N ILE A 3 -17.25 17.11 -8.91
CA ILE A 3 -17.39 18.17 -7.92
C ILE A 3 -15.99 18.48 -7.41
N GLU A 4 -15.45 19.61 -7.83
CA GLU A 4 -14.24 20.19 -7.26
C GLU A 4 -14.57 20.62 -5.82
N ARG A 5 -13.98 19.93 -4.84
CA ARG A 5 -14.08 20.31 -3.43
C ARG A 5 -12.74 20.89 -3.02
N CYS A 6 -12.77 22.10 -2.47
CA CYS A 6 -11.59 22.69 -1.84
C CYS A 6 -11.17 21.82 -0.65
N ILE A 7 -9.91 21.36 -0.64
CA ILE A 7 -9.33 20.50 0.40
C ILE A 7 -8.33 21.27 1.28
N ASP A 8 -8.29 22.60 1.20
CA ASP A 8 -7.26 23.45 1.82
C ASP A 8 -7.14 23.22 3.35
N ASP A 9 -8.27 23.07 4.04
CA ASP A 9 -8.29 22.80 5.50
C ASP A 9 -7.95 21.34 5.86
N GLU A 10 -7.85 20.45 4.87
CA GLU A 10 -7.54 19.02 5.02
C GLU A 10 -6.09 18.69 4.62
N LEU A 11 -5.31 19.67 4.13
CA LEU A 11 -3.98 19.44 3.63
C LEU A 11 -2.99 19.04 4.74
N PRO A 12 -2.27 17.91 4.60
CA PRO A 12 -1.32 17.48 5.61
C PRO A 12 -0.14 18.44 5.82
N PHE A 13 0.32 19.12 4.76
CA PHE A 13 1.43 20.08 4.75
C PHE A 13 1.51 20.79 3.38
N GLU A 14 2.29 21.87 3.31
CA GLU A 14 2.56 22.60 2.06
C GLU A 14 3.40 21.77 1.08
N ILE A 15 2.95 21.71 -0.18
CA ILE A 15 3.67 21.05 -1.27
C ILE A 15 4.09 22.09 -2.33
N PRO A 16 5.13 21.83 -3.15
CA PRO A 16 5.48 22.72 -4.25
C PRO A 16 4.29 22.94 -5.20
N GLU A 17 4.19 24.12 -5.81
CA GLU A 17 3.10 24.47 -6.75
C GLU A 17 2.94 23.51 -7.93
N SER A 18 4.00 22.75 -8.27
CA SER A 18 3.98 21.76 -9.34
C SER A 18 3.36 20.41 -8.94
N TRP A 19 3.03 20.24 -7.65
CA TRP A 19 2.44 19.02 -7.11
C TRP A 19 0.95 19.25 -6.87
N GLU A 20 0.20 18.16 -6.85
CA GLU A 20 -1.22 18.17 -6.51
C GLU A 20 -1.52 17.21 -5.36
N TRP A 21 -2.42 17.58 -4.47
CA TRP A 21 -3.02 16.65 -3.53
C TRP A 21 -4.24 16.01 -4.17
N VAL A 22 -4.30 14.68 -4.18
CA VAL A 22 -5.44 13.92 -4.72
C VAL A 22 -5.92 12.89 -3.71
N HIS A 23 -7.20 12.54 -3.74
CA HIS A 23 -7.69 11.41 -2.94
C HIS A 23 -7.04 10.10 -3.38
N PHE A 24 -6.84 9.18 -2.44
CA PHE A 24 -6.21 7.88 -2.63
C PHE A 24 -6.71 7.15 -3.89
N PHE A 25 -8.02 7.08 -4.09
CA PHE A 25 -8.62 6.38 -5.23
C PHE A 25 -8.53 7.12 -6.57
N SER A 26 -8.03 8.35 -6.60
CA SER A 26 -7.72 9.06 -7.85
C SER A 26 -6.50 8.46 -8.56
N VAL A 27 -5.58 7.86 -7.80
CA VAL A 27 -4.32 7.28 -8.30
C VAL A 27 -4.09 5.84 -7.86
N VAL A 28 -5.02 5.23 -7.13
CA VAL A 28 -4.92 3.84 -6.69
C VAL A 28 -6.22 3.09 -6.98
N GLU A 29 -6.09 1.90 -7.56
CA GLU A 29 -7.16 0.89 -7.66
C GLU A 29 -6.80 -0.29 -6.75
N ILE A 30 -7.77 -0.75 -5.95
CA ILE A 30 -7.62 -1.99 -5.18
C ILE A 30 -8.15 -3.15 -6.02
N ALA A 31 -7.28 -4.11 -6.35
CA ALA A 31 -7.68 -5.33 -7.05
C ALA A 31 -8.47 -6.25 -6.09
N THR A 32 -9.80 -6.30 -6.24
CA THR A 32 -10.70 -7.14 -5.46
C THR A 32 -10.92 -8.51 -6.12
N ASN A 33 -9.84 -9.25 -6.34
CA ASN A 33 -9.84 -10.55 -7.03
C ASN A 33 -9.63 -11.71 -6.05
N LEU A 34 -10.63 -11.95 -5.20
CA LEU A 34 -10.62 -13.13 -4.34
C LEU A 34 -10.75 -14.41 -5.18
N VAL A 35 -9.85 -15.36 -4.95
CA VAL A 35 -9.83 -16.66 -5.62
C VAL A 35 -9.76 -17.78 -4.60
N SER A 36 -10.30 -18.94 -4.98
CA SER A 36 -10.20 -20.17 -4.20
C SER A 36 -8.74 -20.68 -4.23
N PRO A 37 -8.11 -20.98 -3.08
CA PRO A 37 -6.68 -21.30 -3.01
C PRO A 37 -6.30 -22.63 -3.68
N GLU A 38 -7.25 -23.54 -3.89
CA GLU A 38 -7.02 -24.91 -4.39
C GLU A 38 -6.41 -24.94 -5.79
N ARG A 39 -6.58 -23.86 -6.58
CA ARG A 39 -6.00 -23.73 -7.92
C ARG A 39 -4.59 -23.11 -7.92
N TYR A 40 -4.09 -22.72 -6.76
CA TYR A 40 -2.88 -21.90 -6.60
C TYR A 40 -1.95 -22.45 -5.51
N PHE A 41 -2.01 -23.76 -5.22
CA PHE A 41 -1.22 -24.37 -4.15
C PHE A 41 0.29 -24.19 -4.29
N ASP A 42 0.80 -24.14 -5.52
CA ASP A 42 2.22 -23.91 -5.80
C ASP A 42 2.60 -22.42 -5.83
N TYR A 43 1.63 -21.50 -5.74
CA TYR A 43 1.91 -20.07 -5.74
C TYR A 43 2.46 -19.66 -4.38
N MET A 44 3.33 -18.65 -4.39
CA MET A 44 3.78 -18.02 -3.16
C MET A 44 2.62 -17.29 -2.47
N HIS A 45 2.58 -17.41 -1.15
CA HIS A 45 1.62 -16.75 -0.29
C HIS A 45 2.28 -15.62 0.49
N ILE A 46 1.66 -14.43 0.48
CA ILE A 46 2.09 -13.28 1.27
C ILE A 46 0.99 -12.89 2.25
N ALA A 47 1.28 -12.99 3.54
CA ALA A 47 0.47 -12.43 4.61
C ALA A 47 1.16 -11.19 5.20
N PRO A 48 0.46 -10.37 6.00
CA PRO A 48 1.07 -9.23 6.68
C PRO A 48 2.32 -9.59 7.49
N ASP A 49 2.41 -10.78 8.07
CA ASP A 49 3.58 -11.18 8.86
C ASP A 49 4.82 -11.52 8.04
N ASN A 50 4.69 -11.70 6.72
CA ASN A 50 5.82 -11.79 5.80
C ASN A 50 6.39 -10.42 5.41
N ILE A 51 5.89 -9.31 5.96
CA ILE A 51 6.38 -7.96 5.64
C ILE A 51 6.96 -7.32 6.90
N GLU A 52 8.20 -6.87 6.80
CA GLU A 52 8.85 -6.10 7.85
C GLU A 52 8.21 -4.71 7.98
N LYS A 53 8.04 -4.25 9.21
CA LYS A 53 7.38 -2.98 9.51
C LYS A 53 8.24 -1.83 8.98
N LEU A 54 7.60 -0.80 8.40
CA LEU A 54 8.22 0.47 7.96
C LEU A 54 9.18 0.38 6.76
N THR A 55 9.76 -0.78 6.45
CA THR A 55 10.90 -0.86 5.51
C THR A 55 10.47 -1.09 4.06
N GLY A 56 9.34 -1.73 3.85
CA GLY A 56 8.95 -2.21 2.52
C GLY A 56 9.61 -3.53 2.14
N THR A 57 10.24 -4.22 3.09
CA THR A 57 10.98 -5.47 2.86
C THR A 57 10.07 -6.69 2.99
N LEU A 58 10.14 -7.58 1.99
CA LEU A 58 9.53 -8.90 2.07
C LEU A 58 10.47 -9.85 2.82
N LEU A 59 9.93 -10.53 3.84
CA LEU A 59 10.58 -11.60 4.59
C LEU A 59 10.30 -12.95 3.91
N ASP A 60 10.78 -14.04 4.51
CA ASP A 60 10.54 -15.38 4.02
C ASP A 60 9.04 -15.66 3.81
N CYS A 61 8.72 -16.17 2.63
CA CYS A 61 7.38 -16.56 2.23
C CYS A 61 7.34 -18.07 1.99
N ARG A 62 6.14 -18.64 2.06
CA ARG A 62 5.88 -20.04 1.75
C ARG A 62 4.84 -20.14 0.65
N THR A 63 4.68 -21.32 0.09
CA THR A 63 3.59 -21.57 -0.85
C THR A 63 2.23 -21.60 -0.14
N VAL A 64 1.15 -21.36 -0.89
CA VAL A 64 -0.23 -21.47 -0.43
C VAL A 64 -0.50 -22.83 0.23
N ALA A 65 0.04 -23.92 -0.34
CA ALA A 65 -0.06 -25.26 0.25
C ALA A 65 0.68 -25.41 1.58
N GLN A 66 1.92 -24.90 1.67
CA GLN A 66 2.73 -24.97 2.89
C GLN A 66 2.12 -24.16 4.04
N ASP A 67 1.49 -23.03 3.73
CA ASP A 67 0.75 -22.22 4.69
C ASP A 67 -0.65 -22.75 4.99
N LYS A 68 -1.07 -23.83 4.34
CA LYS A 68 -2.38 -24.49 4.50
C LYS A 68 -3.54 -23.49 4.35
N VAL A 69 -3.41 -22.57 3.39
CA VAL A 69 -4.43 -21.57 3.10
C VAL A 69 -5.69 -22.28 2.60
N SER A 70 -6.79 -22.11 3.33
CA SER A 70 -8.09 -22.72 3.02
C SER A 70 -9.18 -21.69 2.68
N SER A 71 -9.00 -20.44 3.10
CA SER A 71 -9.93 -19.35 2.79
C SER A 71 -9.56 -18.65 1.47
N PRO A 72 -10.54 -18.04 0.77
CA PRO A 72 -10.23 -17.22 -0.40
C PRO A 72 -9.24 -16.11 -0.08
N ASN A 73 -8.26 -15.94 -0.98
CA ASN A 73 -7.23 -14.92 -0.89
C ASN A 73 -7.21 -14.08 -2.18
N HIS A 74 -6.57 -12.91 -2.14
CA HIS A 74 -6.46 -12.06 -3.32
C HIS A 74 -5.33 -12.55 -4.22
N LEU A 75 -5.63 -12.79 -5.50
CA LEU A 75 -4.58 -13.00 -6.50
C LEU A 75 -3.82 -11.68 -6.72
N PHE A 76 -2.50 -11.71 -6.79
CA PHE A 76 -1.73 -10.53 -7.16
C PHE A 76 -0.71 -10.86 -8.24
N PHE A 77 -0.27 -9.80 -8.91
CA PHE A 77 0.72 -9.84 -9.95
C PHE A 77 1.96 -9.05 -9.54
N LYS A 78 3.10 -9.48 -10.07
CA LYS A 78 4.40 -8.86 -9.90
C LYS A 78 4.33 -7.36 -10.16
N GLY A 79 4.92 -6.60 -9.27
CA GLY A 79 4.97 -5.14 -9.34
C GLY A 79 3.71 -4.44 -8.86
N GLN A 80 2.69 -5.13 -8.33
CA GLN A 80 1.65 -4.49 -7.52
C GLN A 80 2.18 -4.16 -6.12
N ILE A 81 1.63 -3.14 -5.47
CA ILE A 81 1.91 -2.89 -4.05
C ILE A 81 0.91 -3.71 -3.23
N LEU A 82 1.37 -4.49 -2.26
CA LEU A 82 0.52 -5.21 -1.32
C LEU A 82 0.50 -4.44 0.00
N TYR A 83 -0.66 -3.90 0.38
CA TYR A 83 -0.82 -3.12 1.61
C TYR A 83 -1.61 -3.91 2.67
N SER A 84 -1.08 -4.01 3.88
CA SER A 84 -1.77 -4.64 5.00
C SER A 84 -2.91 -3.77 5.50
N LYS A 85 -4.16 -4.23 5.37
CA LYS A 85 -5.31 -3.50 5.92
C LYS A 85 -5.55 -3.78 7.41
N ILE A 86 -4.98 -4.86 7.95
CA ILE A 86 -4.95 -5.13 9.38
C ILE A 86 -3.73 -4.48 10.03
N ARG A 87 -3.90 -3.95 11.25
CA ARG A 87 -2.90 -3.14 11.97
C ARG A 87 -2.15 -2.18 11.03
N PRO A 88 -2.85 -1.34 10.26
CA PRO A 88 -2.23 -0.53 9.23
C PRO A 88 -1.17 0.43 9.78
N LEU A 89 -1.24 0.78 11.07
CA LEU A 89 -0.22 1.57 11.77
C LEU A 89 1.14 0.87 11.94
N LEU A 90 1.24 -0.43 11.65
CA LEU A 90 2.52 -1.13 11.51
C LEU A 90 3.22 -0.84 10.18
N ARG A 91 2.55 -0.13 9.26
CA ARG A 91 3.02 0.29 7.93
C ARG A 91 3.68 -0.86 7.19
N LYS A 92 2.90 -1.91 7.00
CA LYS A 92 3.32 -3.09 6.28
C LYS A 92 2.78 -2.99 4.85
N ALA A 93 3.68 -2.66 3.93
CA ALA A 93 3.43 -2.65 2.51
C ALA A 93 4.67 -3.16 1.77
N VAL A 94 4.51 -3.72 0.58
CA VAL A 94 5.64 -4.19 -0.23
C VAL A 94 5.29 -4.16 -1.72
N ILE A 95 6.26 -3.96 -2.61
CA ILE A 95 6.07 -4.22 -4.04
C ILE A 95 6.28 -5.72 -4.27
N ALA A 96 5.26 -6.39 -4.79
CA ALA A 96 5.27 -7.83 -5.06
C ALA A 96 6.41 -8.19 -6.04
N PRO A 97 7.37 -9.06 -5.65
CA PRO A 97 8.47 -9.44 -6.54
C PRO A 97 8.11 -10.54 -7.55
N PHE A 98 6.97 -11.20 -7.36
CA PHE A 98 6.44 -12.31 -8.16
C PHE A 98 4.90 -12.23 -8.23
N ASP A 99 4.27 -13.17 -8.94
CA ASP A 99 2.83 -13.40 -8.90
C ASP A 99 2.49 -14.38 -7.76
N GLY A 100 1.34 -14.23 -7.12
CA GLY A 100 1.03 -15.01 -5.92
C GLY A 100 -0.37 -14.78 -5.36
N LEU A 101 -0.65 -15.36 -4.19
CA LEU A 101 -1.83 -15.02 -3.40
C LEU A 101 -1.43 -14.21 -2.17
N CYS A 102 -2.13 -13.11 -1.88
CA CYS A 102 -1.99 -12.43 -0.61
C CYS A 102 -3.23 -12.64 0.26
N SER A 103 -3.03 -12.66 1.57
CA SER A 103 -4.10 -12.80 2.55
C SER A 103 -5.29 -11.89 2.22
N ALA A 104 -6.52 -12.38 2.45
CA ALA A 104 -7.72 -11.55 2.39
C ALA A 104 -7.67 -10.32 3.32
N ASP A 105 -6.70 -10.25 4.24
CA ASP A 105 -6.38 -9.10 5.10
C ASP A 105 -5.33 -8.14 4.50
N MET A 106 -5.19 -8.16 3.18
CA MET A 106 -4.36 -7.24 2.40
C MET A 106 -5.14 -6.64 1.23
N TYR A 107 -4.63 -5.55 0.68
CA TYR A 107 -5.12 -4.94 -0.55
C TYR A 107 -3.98 -4.94 -1.59
N PRO A 108 -4.11 -5.68 -2.71
CA PRO A 108 -3.25 -5.49 -3.87
C PRO A 108 -3.64 -4.21 -4.58
N LEU A 109 -2.68 -3.30 -4.74
CA LEU A 109 -2.86 -1.97 -5.29
C LEU A 109 -2.27 -1.91 -6.70
N LYS A 110 -3.04 -1.31 -7.61
CA LYS A 110 -2.57 -0.86 -8.93
C LYS A 110 -2.55 0.65 -8.93
N THR A 111 -1.60 1.23 -9.66
CA THR A 111 -1.42 2.68 -9.72
C THR A 111 -0.77 3.06 -11.05
N PRO A 112 -1.13 4.21 -11.64
CA PRO A 112 -0.44 4.77 -12.81
C PRO A 112 0.81 5.58 -12.43
N ILE A 113 0.98 5.96 -11.16
CA ILE A 113 2.15 6.71 -10.70
C ILE A 113 3.32 5.78 -10.39
N ASN A 114 4.51 6.35 -10.16
CA ASN A 114 5.68 5.57 -9.80
C ASN A 114 5.42 4.77 -8.50
N LYS A 115 5.51 3.44 -8.60
CA LYS A 115 5.19 2.50 -7.51
C LYS A 115 6.15 2.60 -6.33
N GLU A 116 7.43 2.87 -6.61
CA GLU A 116 8.43 3.06 -5.57
C GLU A 116 8.14 4.34 -4.78
N TYR A 117 7.84 5.44 -5.48
CA TYR A 117 7.37 6.68 -4.86
C TYR A 117 6.13 6.45 -3.99
N LEU A 118 5.09 5.81 -4.54
CA LEU A 118 3.86 5.53 -3.81
C LEU A 118 4.11 4.63 -2.59
N LEU A 119 4.94 3.58 -2.72
CA LEU A 119 5.32 2.73 -1.59
C LEU A 119 5.99 3.56 -0.49
N ARG A 120 6.95 4.44 -0.83
CA ARG A 120 7.61 5.29 0.16
C ARG A 120 6.65 6.26 0.84
N TYR A 121 5.68 6.80 0.11
CA TYR A 121 4.65 7.63 0.71
C TYR A 121 3.72 6.82 1.63
N ILE A 122 3.27 5.62 1.23
CA ILE A 122 2.46 4.72 2.07
C ILE A 122 3.17 4.36 3.40
N LEU A 123 4.50 4.22 3.38
CA LEU A 123 5.30 3.92 4.57
C LEU A 123 5.62 5.15 5.44
N SER A 124 5.33 6.36 4.95
CA SER A 124 5.67 7.62 5.63
C SER A 124 4.80 7.91 6.86
N ASP A 125 5.29 8.81 7.73
CA ASP A 125 4.53 9.31 8.87
C ASP A 125 3.26 10.06 8.43
N SER A 126 3.32 10.79 7.31
CA SER A 126 2.17 11.55 6.81
C SER A 126 1.00 10.64 6.42
N PHE A 127 1.26 9.59 5.64
CA PHE A 127 0.22 8.62 5.30
C PHE A 127 -0.31 7.91 6.55
N ASN A 128 0.58 7.53 7.47
CA ASN A 128 0.21 6.86 8.71
C ASN A 128 -0.65 7.74 9.64
N ALA A 129 -0.38 9.04 9.70
CA ALA A 129 -1.18 10.00 10.47
C ALA A 129 -2.60 10.11 9.91
N GLN A 130 -2.74 10.23 8.59
CA GLN A 130 -4.05 10.25 7.93
C GLN A 130 -4.83 8.95 8.16
N VAL A 131 -4.17 7.80 8.06
CA VAL A 131 -4.76 6.48 8.39
C VAL A 131 -5.23 6.43 9.84
N ALA A 132 -4.42 6.90 10.79
CA ALA A 132 -4.79 6.94 12.21
C ALA A 132 -6.05 7.79 12.44
N THR A 133 -6.13 8.96 11.81
CA THR A 133 -7.28 9.86 11.87
C THR A 133 -8.53 9.22 11.25
N ALA A 134 -8.41 8.61 10.07
CA ALA A 134 -9.55 8.02 9.36
C ALA A 134 -10.19 6.84 10.11
N MET A 135 -9.39 6.08 10.85
CA MET A 135 -9.83 4.83 11.49
C MET A 135 -10.58 4.99 12.81
N SER A 136 -10.58 6.18 13.44
CA SER A 136 -11.29 6.47 14.69
C SER A 136 -11.13 5.41 15.81
N SER A 137 -10.18 5.64 16.75
CA SER A 137 -10.05 4.97 18.07
C SER A 137 -10.28 3.45 18.19
N ARG A 138 -10.02 2.65 17.14
CA ARG A 138 -10.11 1.18 17.20
C ARG A 138 -8.84 0.59 17.81
N VAL A 139 -8.88 0.28 19.11
CA VAL A 139 -7.72 -0.25 19.85
C VAL A 139 -7.53 -1.76 19.62
N LYS A 140 -8.60 -2.54 19.58
CA LYS A 140 -8.52 -4.00 19.43
C LYS A 140 -8.51 -4.39 17.95
N MET A 141 -7.35 -4.76 17.45
CA MET A 141 -7.14 -5.32 16.10
C MET A 141 -7.65 -4.39 14.97
N PRO A 142 -7.11 -3.16 14.87
CA PRO A 142 -7.58 -2.17 13.90
C PRO A 142 -7.49 -2.67 12.46
N LYS A 143 -8.54 -2.43 11.68
CA LYS A 143 -8.62 -2.73 10.24
C LYS A 143 -9.13 -1.50 9.50
N ILE A 144 -8.39 -1.07 8.47
CA ILE A 144 -8.82 0.02 7.59
C ILE A 144 -9.66 -0.53 6.43
N ASN A 145 -10.78 0.10 6.14
CA ASN A 145 -11.62 -0.24 4.98
C ASN A 145 -11.42 0.75 3.81
N GLN A 146 -12.04 0.46 2.67
CA GLN A 146 -11.93 1.31 1.48
C GLN A 146 -12.55 2.70 1.70
N ALA A 147 -13.67 2.82 2.43
CA ALA A 147 -14.31 4.11 2.71
C ALA A 147 -13.49 5.01 3.66
N GLU A 148 -12.58 4.41 4.44
CA GLU A 148 -11.60 5.15 5.23
C GLU A 148 -10.40 5.55 4.38
N LEU A 149 -9.90 4.63 3.53
CA LEU A 149 -8.83 4.94 2.58
C LEU A 149 -9.22 6.03 1.57
N SER A 150 -10.50 6.14 1.18
CA SER A 150 -10.94 7.20 0.27
C SER A 150 -10.73 8.61 0.82
N LYS A 151 -10.59 8.75 2.14
CA LYS A 151 -10.33 10.04 2.82
C LYS A 151 -8.85 10.40 2.87
N VAL A 152 -7.96 9.45 2.56
CA VAL A 152 -6.52 9.70 2.56
C VAL A 152 -6.14 10.46 1.29
N LEU A 153 -5.34 11.49 1.46
CA LEU A 153 -4.75 12.29 0.39
C LEU A 153 -3.34 11.78 0.07
N ILE A 154 -3.01 11.80 -1.22
CA ILE A 154 -1.70 11.46 -1.79
C ILE A 154 -1.15 12.70 -2.49
N PRO A 155 0.10 13.12 -2.19
CA PRO A 155 0.75 14.16 -2.95
C PRO A 155 1.28 13.53 -4.24
N VAL A 156 1.00 14.15 -5.38
CA VAL A 156 1.39 13.65 -6.70
C VAL A 156 2.29 14.69 -7.37
N PRO A 157 3.62 14.49 -7.33
CA PRO A 157 4.56 15.25 -8.13
C PRO A 157 4.44 14.93 -9.62
N PRO A 158 5.05 15.75 -10.51
CA PRO A 158 5.32 15.34 -11.88
C PRO A 158 6.12 14.03 -11.93
N ILE A 159 5.91 13.20 -12.96
CA ILE A 159 6.51 11.85 -13.04
C ILE A 159 8.05 11.85 -12.93
N GLN A 160 8.72 12.88 -13.47
CA GLN A 160 10.18 13.02 -13.37
C GLN A 160 10.61 13.23 -11.91
N GLU A 161 9.82 13.98 -11.14
CA GLU A 161 10.07 14.25 -9.73
C GLU A 161 9.77 13.02 -8.86
N GLN A 162 8.70 12.28 -9.17
CA GLN A 162 8.44 10.98 -8.54
C GLN A 162 9.63 10.02 -8.71
N ASN A 163 10.18 9.92 -9.92
CA ASN A 163 11.36 9.10 -10.21
C ASN A 163 12.60 9.59 -9.44
N ARG A 164 12.84 10.91 -9.44
CA ARG A 164 13.97 11.53 -8.72
C ARG A 164 13.93 11.22 -7.23
N ILE A 165 12.76 11.38 -6.60
CA ILE A 165 12.55 11.09 -5.17
C ILE A 165 12.76 9.61 -4.89
N ALA A 166 12.12 8.73 -5.66
CA ALA A 166 12.24 7.27 -5.49
C ALA A 166 13.71 6.82 -5.56
N ASN A 167 14.45 7.30 -6.57
CA ASN A 167 15.87 7.00 -6.72
C ASN A 167 16.68 7.55 -5.56
N LYS A 168 16.42 8.80 -5.13
CA LYS A 168 17.19 9.40 -4.04
C LYS A 168 17.00 8.68 -2.72
N ILE A 169 15.77 8.26 -2.41
CA ILE A 169 15.48 7.47 -1.22
C ILE A 169 16.21 6.13 -1.27
N LYS A 170 16.16 5.45 -2.43
CA LYS A 170 16.87 4.18 -2.63
C LYS A 170 18.38 4.32 -2.43
N GLU A 171 19.01 5.36 -2.98
CA GLU A 171 20.43 5.66 -2.76
C GLU A 171 20.76 5.81 -1.27
N LEU A 172 19.94 6.56 -0.52
CA LEU A 172 20.16 6.79 0.91
C LEU A 172 20.04 5.49 1.72
N TYR A 173 19.10 4.61 1.38
CA TYR A 173 19.00 3.29 2.01
C TYR A 173 20.23 2.42 1.71
N MET A 174 20.71 2.43 0.47
CA MET A 174 21.91 1.65 0.11
C MET A 174 23.18 2.18 0.78
N ALA A 175 23.25 3.47 1.11
CA ALA A 175 24.39 4.06 1.79
C ALA A 175 24.42 3.80 3.31
N LEU A 176 23.32 3.27 3.88
CA LEU A 176 23.21 2.89 5.29
C LEU A 176 23.53 1.41 5.55
N VAL A 177 23.82 0.65 4.50
CA VAL A 177 24.23 -0.77 4.51
C VAL A 177 25.72 -0.86 4.20
#